data_AF-A0A6B8RKR0-F1
#
_entry.id   AF-A0A6B8RKR0-F1
#
_cell.length_a   1.000
_cell.length_b   1.000
_cell.length_c   1.000
_cell.angle_alpha   90.00
_cell.angle_beta   90.00
_cell.angle_gamma   90.00
#
_symmetry.space_group_name_H-M   'P 1'
#
loop_
_entity.id
_entity.type
_entity.pdbx_description
1 polymer ?
#
loop_
_entity_poly.entity_id
_entity_poly.type
_entity_poly.pdbx_seq_one_letter_code
_entity_poly.pdbx_strand_id
1 'polypeptide(L)' 'MADLWESWTILKEEVKSCTIITTDPNELMLDIQDRMPVILSIEDERKGWTRINQLRN' A
#
# COMPACT_ATOMS: atom_id res chain seq x y z
N MET A 1 0.44 -6.43 -2.44
CA MET A 1 0.37 -5.78 -1.09
C MET A 1 -0.27 -4.41 -1.27
N ALA A 2 -0.82 -3.85 -0.21
CA ALA A 2 -1.42 -2.53 -0.24
C ALA A 2 -0.43 -1.46 0.27
N ASP A 3 -0.14 -0.49 -0.57
CA ASP A 3 0.75 0.64 -0.28
C ASP A 3 0.16 1.98 -0.73
N LEU A 4 0.66 3.05 -0.12
CA LEU A 4 0.46 4.44 -0.56
C LEU A 4 1.82 4.98 -0.98
N TRP A 5 1.86 5.70 -2.09
CA TRP A 5 3.10 6.28 -2.58
C TRP A 5 2.93 7.77 -2.89
N GLU A 6 4.04 8.50 -2.80
CA GLU A 6 4.12 9.91 -3.15
C GLU A 6 5.46 10.19 -3.83
N SER A 7 5.48 11.22 -4.69
CA SER A 7 6.69 11.80 -5.24
C SER A 7 6.78 13.26 -4.83
N TRP A 8 7.94 13.70 -4.35
CA TRP A 8 8.23 15.10 -4.06
C TRP A 8 9.59 15.50 -4.61
N THR A 9 9.78 16.80 -4.85
CA THR A 9 11.02 17.33 -5.40
C THR A 9 11.77 18.15 -4.34
N ILE A 10 13.02 17.79 -4.06
CA ILE A 10 13.92 18.54 -3.16
C ILE A 10 15.17 18.91 -3.94
N LEU A 11 15.53 20.20 -3.97
CA LEU A 11 16.74 20.69 -4.65
C LEU A 11 16.90 20.21 -6.10
N LYS A 12 15.78 20.07 -6.84
CA LYS A 12 15.67 19.54 -8.21
C LYS A 12 15.85 18.02 -8.36
N GLU A 13 15.97 17.29 -7.26
CA GLU A 13 15.95 15.83 -7.27
C GLU A 13 14.54 15.32 -6.94
N GLU A 14 14.06 14.34 -7.71
CA GLU A 14 12.80 13.66 -7.44
C GLU A 14 13.04 12.55 -6.41
N VAL A 15 12.28 12.57 -5.33
CA VAL A 15 12.25 11.51 -4.32
C VAL A 15 10.90 10.83 -4.38
N LYS A 16 10.91 9.53 -4.68
CA LYS A 16 9.73 8.67 -4.62
C LYS A 16 9.79 7.88 -3.33
N SER A 17 8.70 7.93 -2.57
CA SER A 17 8.55 7.10 -1.38
C SER A 17 7.23 6.37 -1.41
N CYS A 18 7.16 5.30 -0.63
CA CYS A 18 5.92 4.63 -0.32
C CYS A 18 5.90 4.17 1.13
N THR A 19 4.70 3.93 1.64
CA THR A 19 4.46 3.29 2.92
C THR A 19 3.53 2.10 2.73
N ILE A 20 3.83 1.01 3.46
CA ILE A 20 3.02 -0.19 3.47
C ILE A 20 1.87 0.00 4.47
N ILE A 21 0.65 -0.36 4.05
CA ILE A 21 -0.51 -0.39 4.95
C ILE A 21 -0.46 -1.68 5.76
N THR A 22 -0.65 -1.56 7.08
CA THR A 22 -0.65 -2.70 8.00
C THR A 22 -2.01 -2.89 8.66
N THR A 23 -2.27 -4.12 9.07
CA THR A 23 -3.47 -4.61 9.78
C THR A 23 -3.03 -5.50 10.95
N ASP A 24 -3.97 -5.94 11.77
CA ASP A 24 -3.71 -6.95 12.81
C ASP A 24 -3.28 -8.29 12.18
N PRO A 25 -2.44 -9.08 12.86
CA PRO A 25 -1.94 -10.36 12.36
C PRO A 25 -3.08 -11.39 12.23
N ASN A 26 -2.91 -12.30 11.28
CA ASN A 26 -3.73 -13.52 11.23
C ASN A 26 -3.21 -14.57 12.22
N GLU A 27 -3.94 -15.68 12.39
CA GLU A 27 -3.59 -16.75 13.36
C GLU A 27 -2.17 -17.28 13.20
N LEU A 28 -1.68 -17.39 11.97
CA LEU A 28 -0.32 -17.86 11.68
C LEU A 28 0.76 -16.87 12.14
N MET A 29 0.46 -15.57 12.16
CA MET A 29 1.43 -14.50 12.41
C MET A 29 1.41 -13.95 13.84
N LEU A 30 0.38 -14.31 14.64
CA LEU A 30 0.17 -13.79 16.01
C LEU A 30 1.39 -13.98 16.92
N ASP A 31 2.06 -15.12 16.83
CA ASP A 31 3.20 -15.44 17.70
C ASP A 31 4.52 -14.78 17.26
N ILE A 32 4.53 -14.09 16.11
CA ILE A 32 5.72 -13.47 15.54
C ILE A 32 5.70 -11.94 15.72
N GLN A 33 4.56 -11.30 15.44
CA GLN A 33 4.44 -9.83 15.52
C GLN A 33 2.97 -9.35 15.62
N ASP A 34 2.79 -8.18 16.22
CA ASP A 34 1.47 -7.58 16.48
C ASP A 34 0.80 -6.93 15.26
N ARG A 35 1.46 -6.91 14.10
CA ARG A 35 0.95 -6.30 12.86
C ARG A 35 1.41 -7.08 11.66
N MET A 36 0.59 -7.11 10.61
CA MET A 36 0.99 -7.65 9.31
C MET A 36 0.66 -6.66 8.19
N PRO A 37 1.32 -6.75 7.04
CA PRO A 37 0.90 -5.98 5.88
C PRO A 37 -0.49 -6.41 5.39
N VAL A 38 -1.25 -5.46 4.84
CA VAL A 38 -2.45 -5.80 4.08
C VAL A 38 -2.00 -6.48 2.78
N ILE A 39 -2.31 -7.78 2.68
CA ILE A 39 -2.06 -8.60 1.49
C ILE A 39 -3.33 -8.59 0.65
N LEU A 40 -3.25 -8.04 -0.55
CA LEU A 40 -4.36 -8.00 -1.49
C LEU A 40 -4.46 -9.30 -2.27
N SER A 41 -5.69 -9.75 -2.51
CA SER A 41 -5.94 -10.74 -3.55
C SER A 41 -5.71 -10.13 -4.93
N ILE A 42 -5.46 -10.98 -5.93
CA ILE A 42 -5.36 -10.54 -7.34
C ILE A 42 -6.66 -9.84 -7.79
N GLU A 43 -7.81 -10.27 -7.26
CA GLU A 43 -9.10 -9.68 -7.60
C GLU A 43 -9.24 -8.26 -7.03
N ASP A 44 -8.86 -8.03 -5.78
CA ASP A 44 -8.96 -6.72 -5.14
C ASP A 44 -7.97 -5.70 -5.74
N GLU A 45 -6.78 -6.17 -6.10
CA GLU A 45 -5.82 -5.38 -6.86
C GLU A 45 -6.43 -4.91 -8.20
N ARG A 46 -7.07 -5.84 -8.94
CA ARG A 46 -7.75 -5.55 -10.21
C ARG A 46 -8.99 -4.67 -10.06
N LYS A 47 -9.75 -4.82 -8.97
CA LYS A 47 -10.99 -4.08 -8.72
C LYS A 47 -10.76 -2.58 -8.53
N GLY A 48 -9.58 -2.18 -8.05
CA GLY A 48 -9.29 -0.76 -8.01
C GLY A 48 -8.17 -0.30 -7.10
N TRP A 49 -7.43 -1.18 -6.42
CA TRP A 49 -6.41 -0.74 -5.47
C TRP A 49 -5.39 0.24 -6.09
N THR A 50 -4.95 -0.04 -7.32
CA THR A 50 -3.97 0.81 -8.04
C THR A 50 -4.61 1.88 -8.93
N ARG A 51 -5.95 1.98 -8.94
CA ARG A 51 -6.70 2.80 -9.89
C ARG A 51 -6.87 4.23 -9.36
N ILE A 52 -5.80 5.01 -9.45
CA ILE A 52 -5.72 6.33 -8.80
C ILE A 52 -6.64 7.40 -9.44
N ASN A 53 -7.17 7.23 -10.66
CA ASN A 53 -8.17 8.17 -11.21
C ASN A 53 -9.07 7.56 -12.32
N GLN A 54 -10.32 7.27 -11.98
CA GLN A 54 -11.42 7.21 -12.96
C GLN A 54 -12.55 8.20 -12.71
N LEU A 55 -12.37 9.12 -11.75
CA LEU A 55 -13.31 10.18 -11.43
C LEU A 55 -12.60 11.54 -11.38
N ARG A 56 -11.82 11.84 -12.43
CA ARG A 56 -11.50 13.23 -12.78
C ARG A 56 -12.47 13.62 -13.88
N ASN A 57 -13.59 14.22 -13.48
CA ASN A 57 -14.42 15.04 -14.37
C ASN A 57 -13.72 16.39 -14.56
#